data_AF-A0A9Q8ZAE5-F1
#
_entry.id   AF-A0A9Q8ZAE5-F1
#
_cell.length_a   1.000
_cell.length_b   1.000
_cell.length_c   1.000
_cell.angle_alpha   90.00
_cell.angle_beta   90.00
_cell.angle_gamma   90.00
#
_symmetry.space_group_name_H-M   'P 1'
#
loop_
_entity.id
_entity.type
_entity.pdbx_description
1 polymer ?
#
loop_
_entity_poly.entity_id
_entity_poly.type
_entity_poly.pdbx_seq_one_letter_code
_entity_poly.pdbx_strand_id
1 'polypeptide(L)'
;MARPSITGFDPKKFAAAAGRGTKGDPWARYEQWRYTGPFTRFNRFKGAFPGLGIATVAFAGYVVAEQLFFQDKGHHDEHHA
;
A
#
# COMPACT_ATOMS: atom_id res chain seq x y z
N MET A 1 -23.66 -3.80 33.14
CA MET A 1 -24.21 -2.65 32.37
C MET A 1 -23.18 -1.54 32.37
N ALA A 2 -22.87 -0.93 31.22
CA ALA A 2 -21.97 0.22 31.18
C ALA A 2 -22.61 1.40 31.94
N ARG A 3 -21.83 2.08 32.80
CA ARG A 3 -22.30 3.23 33.57
C ARG A 3 -22.69 4.37 32.62
N PRO A 4 -23.86 5.02 32.81
CA PRO A 4 -24.22 6.19 32.01
C PRO A 4 -23.16 7.28 32.10
N SER A 5 -22.90 7.95 30.99
CA SER A 5 -21.98 9.09 30.92
C SER A 5 -22.48 10.23 31.82
N ILE A 6 -21.65 10.69 32.75
CA ILE A 6 -21.97 11.81 33.66
C ILE A 6 -22.11 13.15 32.92
N THR A 7 -21.50 13.25 31.73
CA THR A 7 -21.53 14.46 30.90
C THR A 7 -22.64 14.43 29.85
N GLY A 8 -23.42 13.35 29.76
CA GLY A 8 -24.39 13.14 28.68
C GLY A 8 -23.74 12.85 27.32
N PHE A 9 -22.41 12.72 27.26
CA PHE A 9 -21.69 12.35 26.06
C PHE A 9 -22.05 10.91 25.63
N ASP A 10 -22.55 10.77 24.41
CA ASP A 10 -22.88 9.49 23.78
C ASP A 10 -21.93 9.24 22.60
N PRO A 11 -20.97 8.30 22.75
CA PRO A 11 -20.00 7.98 21.69
C PRO A 11 -20.66 7.54 20.38
N LYS A 12 -21.82 6.86 20.43
CA LYS A 12 -22.50 6.34 19.24
C LYS A 12 -23.15 7.48 18.46
N LYS A 13 -23.75 8.46 19.16
CA LYS A 13 -24.30 9.67 18.52
C LYS A 13 -23.19 10.55 17.93
N PHE A 14 -22.07 10.70 18.64
CA PHE A 14 -20.91 11.42 18.13
C PHE A 14 -20.38 10.76 16.85
N ALA A 15 -20.17 9.44 16.84
CA ALA A 15 -19.69 8.72 15.66
C ALA A 15 -20.64 8.86 14.45
N ALA A 16 -21.96 8.78 14.68
CA ALA A 16 -22.96 8.97 13.63
C ALA A 16 -22.98 10.40 13.06
N ALA A 17 -22.70 11.41 13.89
CA ALA A 17 -22.57 12.81 13.47
C ALA A 17 -21.24 13.07 12.74
N ALA A 18 -20.13 12.52 13.24
CA ALA A 18 -18.80 12.64 12.65
C ALA A 18 -18.72 12.03 11.25
N GLY A 19 -19.47 10.94 10.98
CA GLY A 19 -19.52 10.30 9.67
C GLY A 19 -20.16 11.13 8.54
N ARG A 20 -20.88 12.22 8.87
CA ARG A 20 -21.49 13.14 7.88
C ARG A 20 -20.58 14.33 7.51
N GLY A 21 -19.41 14.41 8.12
CA GLY A 21 -18.63 15.64 8.33
C GLY A 21 -17.77 16.15 7.18
N THR A 22 -18.31 16.30 5.97
CA THR A 22 -17.66 17.16 4.94
C THR A 22 -18.63 18.02 4.13
N LYS A 23 -19.94 17.72 4.17
CA LYS A 23 -20.93 18.58 3.51
C LYS A 23 -21.07 19.88 4.30
N GLY A 24 -20.54 20.96 3.73
CA GLY A 24 -20.64 22.30 4.30
C GLY A 24 -19.56 22.65 5.33
N ASP A 25 -18.42 21.95 5.33
CA ASP A 25 -17.29 22.33 6.17
C ASP A 25 -16.74 23.71 5.74
N PRO A 26 -16.76 24.74 6.62
CA PRO A 26 -16.27 26.08 6.31
C PRO A 26 -14.75 26.10 6.08
N TRP A 27 -14.01 25.10 6.57
CA TRP A 27 -12.56 25.00 6.41
C TRP A 27 -12.15 24.17 5.21
N ALA A 28 -13.08 23.56 4.48
CA ALA A 28 -12.78 22.60 3.42
C ALA A 28 -11.78 23.13 2.38
N ARG A 29 -11.85 24.44 2.06
CA ARG A 29 -10.90 25.12 1.16
C ARG A 29 -9.50 25.23 1.76
N TYR A 30 -9.39 25.57 3.04
CA TYR A 30 -8.12 25.63 3.77
C TYR A 30 -7.50 24.24 3.96
N GLU A 31 -8.32 23.19 4.00
CA GLU A 31 -7.86 21.82 4.17
C GLU A 31 -7.48 21.12 2.84
N GLN A 32 -7.80 21.71 1.69
CA GLN A 32 -7.59 21.10 0.37
C GLN A 32 -6.12 20.74 0.08
N TRP A 33 -5.15 21.56 0.51
CA TRP A 33 -3.74 21.34 0.20
C TRP A 33 -3.22 19.98 0.67
N ARG A 34 -3.86 19.38 1.69
CA ARG A 34 -3.49 18.07 2.25
C ARG A 34 -3.85 16.89 1.35
N TYR A 35 -4.69 17.13 0.34
CA TYR A 35 -5.23 16.08 -0.53
C TYR A 35 -5.05 16.39 -2.02
N THR A 36 -4.42 17.51 -2.37
CA THR A 36 -4.14 17.92 -3.75
C THR A 36 -2.64 17.80 -4.07
N GLY A 37 -2.29 17.91 -5.36
CA GLY A 37 -0.91 17.86 -5.84
C GLY A 37 -0.17 16.56 -5.45
N PRO A 38 1.01 16.63 -4.82
CA PRO A 38 1.78 15.44 -4.44
C PRO A 38 1.10 14.59 -3.37
N PHE A 39 0.09 15.12 -2.65
CA PHE A 39 -0.58 14.43 -1.55
C PHE A 39 -1.88 13.72 -1.95
N THR A 40 -2.19 13.62 -3.24
CA THR A 40 -3.34 12.82 -3.70
C THR A 40 -3.16 11.35 -3.31
N ARG A 41 -4.28 10.62 -3.21
CA ARG A 41 -4.27 9.17 -2.89
C ARG A 41 -3.30 8.40 -3.78
N PHE A 42 -3.34 8.63 -5.08
CA PHE A 42 -2.48 7.96 -6.05
C PHE A 42 -1.00 8.30 -5.85
N ASN A 43 -0.67 9.57 -5.68
CA ASN A 43 0.73 10.01 -5.54
C ASN A 43 1.40 9.45 -4.27
N ARG A 44 0.63 9.20 -3.20
CA ARG A 44 1.14 8.51 -2.00
C ARG A 44 1.59 7.08 -2.29
N PHE A 45 0.92 6.38 -3.19
CA PHE A 45 1.24 4.99 -3.55
C PHE A 45 2.20 4.84 -4.72
N LYS A 46 2.38 5.87 -5.54
CA LYS A 46 3.28 5.84 -6.70
C LYS A 46 4.72 5.44 -6.36
N GLY A 47 5.17 5.76 -5.13
CA GLY A 47 6.49 5.40 -4.62
C GLY A 47 6.53 4.15 -3.73
N ALA A 48 5.43 3.37 -3.64
CA ALA A 48 5.37 2.24 -2.70
C ALA A 48 6.31 1.08 -3.09
N PHE A 49 6.63 0.93 -4.38
CA PHE A 49 7.51 -0.13 -4.89
C PHE A 49 8.56 0.43 -5.85
N PRO A 50 9.54 1.19 -5.34
CA PRO A 50 10.61 1.70 -6.17
C PRO A 50 11.41 0.52 -6.73
N GLY A 51 11.61 0.49 -8.05
CA GLY A 51 12.42 -0.55 -8.70
C GLY A 51 11.71 -1.87 -8.97
N LEU A 52 10.42 -2.03 -8.66
CA LEU A 52 9.68 -3.28 -8.96
C LEU A 52 9.75 -3.65 -10.44
N GLY A 53 9.61 -2.66 -11.35
CA GLY A 53 9.72 -2.91 -12.78
C GLY A 53 11.09 -3.45 -13.20
N ILE A 54 12.17 -2.89 -12.65
CA ILE A 54 13.54 -3.35 -12.92
C ILE A 54 13.75 -4.75 -12.35
N ALA A 55 13.31 -4.99 -11.11
CA ALA A 55 13.44 -6.29 -10.46
C ALA A 55 12.70 -7.38 -11.24
N THR A 56 11.48 -7.11 -11.69
CA THR A 56 10.69 -8.04 -12.52
C THR A 56 11.40 -8.37 -13.83
N VAL A 57 11.96 -7.37 -14.52
CA VAL A 57 12.70 -7.59 -15.78
C VAL A 57 13.97 -8.41 -15.54
N ALA A 58 14.75 -8.07 -14.51
CA ALA A 58 15.96 -8.82 -14.15
C ALA A 58 15.65 -10.27 -13.78
N PHE A 59 14.61 -10.49 -12.99
CA PHE A 59 14.15 -11.81 -12.60
C PHE A 59 13.68 -12.63 -13.82
N ALA A 60 12.87 -12.03 -14.69
CA ALA A 60 12.43 -12.70 -15.91
C ALA A 60 13.61 -13.07 -16.82
N GLY A 61 14.59 -12.16 -16.97
CA GLY A 61 15.82 -12.42 -17.71
C GLY A 61 16.64 -13.57 -17.12
N TYR A 62 16.74 -13.63 -15.79
CA TYR A 62 17.39 -14.75 -15.10
C TYR A 62 16.68 -16.09 -15.35
N VAL A 63 15.36 -16.14 -15.21
CA VAL A 63 14.58 -17.37 -15.44
C VAL A 63 14.72 -17.87 -16.88
N VAL A 64 14.71 -16.96 -17.85
CA VAL A 64 14.94 -17.31 -19.28
C VAL A 64 16.37 -17.81 -19.48
N ALA A 65 17.36 -17.16 -18.86
CA ALA A 65 18.75 -17.59 -18.95
C ALA A 65 18.96 -18.98 -18.32
N GLU A 66 18.33 -19.23 -17.18
CA GLU A 66 18.35 -20.52 -16.50
C GLU A 66 17.80 -21.64 -17.40
N GLN A 67 16.60 -21.41 -17.96
CA GLN A 67 15.92 -22.40 -18.79
C GLN A 67 16.56 -22.64 -20.16
N LEU A 68 17.28 -21.67 -20.72
CA LEU A 68 17.90 -21.82 -22.04
C LEU A 68 19.40 -22.11 -22.01
N PHE A 69 20.13 -21.73 -20.95
CA PHE A 69 21.60 -21.79 -20.93
C PHE A 69 22.19 -22.48 -19.70
N PHE A 70 21.46 -22.61 -18.59
CA PHE A 70 21.97 -23.24 -17.36
C PHE A 70 21.43 -24.66 -17.10
N GLN A 71 20.33 -25.08 -17.74
CA GLN A 71 19.84 -26.48 -17.65
C GLN A 71 20.85 -27.53 -18.18
N ASP A 72 21.69 -27.18 -19.16
CA ASP A 72 22.68 -28.10 -19.74
C ASP A 72 23.94 -28.33 -18.87
N LYS A 73 24.06 -27.72 -17.68
CA LYS A 73 25.27 -27.80 -16.83
C LYS A 73 25.05 -28.46 -15.46
N GLY A 74 23.88 -29.05 -15.22
CA GLY A 74 23.43 -29.45 -13.87
C GLY A 74 23.23 -30.94 -13.60
N HIS A 75 23.59 -31.85 -14.51
CA HIS A 75 23.41 -33.29 -14.31
C HIS A 75 24.73 -34.07 -14.44
N HIS A 76 25.29 -34.46 -13.27
CA HIS A 76 26.32 -35.49 -13.01
C HIS A 76 27.82 -35.16 -13.19
N ASP A 77 28.38 -34.42 -12.24
CA ASP A 77 29.76 -34.63 -11.75
C ASP A 77 29.68 -35.06 -10.26
N GLU A 78 29.22 -36.30 -10.01
CA GLU A 78 29.37 -36.99 -8.72
C GLU A 78 29.47 -38.50 -9.00
N HIS A 79 30.69 -38.97 -9.31
CA HIS A 79 31.09 -40.37 -9.19
C HIS A 79 32.55 -40.44 -8.70
N HIS A 80 32.71 -40.35 -7.37
CA HIS A 80 33.91 -40.76 -6.66
C HIS A 80 33.56 -41.95 -5.75
N ALA A 81 33.80 -43.17 -6.24
CA ALA A 81 34.12 -44.40 -5.49
C ALA A 81 34.50 -45.51 -6.46
#